data_AF-A0A947IEN5-F1
#
_entry.id   AF-A0A947IEN5-F1
#
_cell.length_a   1.000
_cell.length_b   1.000
_cell.length_c   1.000
_cell.angle_alpha   90.00
_cell.angle_beta   90.00
_cell.angle_gamma   90.00
#
_symmetry.space_group_name_H-M   'P 1'
#
loop_
_entity.id
_entity.type
_entity.pdbx_description
1 polymer ?
#
loop_
_entity_poly.entity_id
_entity_poly.type
_entity_poly.pdbx_seq_one_letter_code
_entity_poly.pdbx_strand_id
1 'polypeptide(L)'
;MRTKITSLLILLLLVARAAWAIVYETGSLRGLVMGGCPDCAYDNWTGHIAEGIAREGYNDYGPKWLDPQTNGFGHFTLIPSGGAGDATLALWRTVFTAALDEDWLAVDTLLAGKWEEWGYELVELEDTTMGRTLYLVRERLDSSLIDVNVDSLPDDDIIGGFDNAWGLFVFNPLAVSGQLLVQMPHPEDDYLSIPVGLEMFLQCDARAMMIAGAGREVLWDVLRPPYDNTKSLSDPTRNGRCPFQVCHEVLFDGLDEGPENPLVTIQLHSYDSQAHEQLRDVQIAAFRDDPYPNPPLRDLAEHMDIIHALGEYPVDGFSEDSTIVRRVDGYVGLWSNPHYWFFGSQNPLAIASIMDLIGAPGNQQAVYSHRDHDVYADPENFLHIELDEYPDGLWEPTDWERWLMGPRPPTLETYGLAVEYYQSLISAVDSVIRFYFTAPDTVPPPVVTLYQVTKLNSSEVYLRWNPPAADPNFDTYILYFDTAAISDSSPFVTREVPYLTGLHDFNKQGSELRGLATPPEEYEFAVASRDVFGNTAERSNSLGVTDGPIGSLIVMAVSRDTVELRWESQPGDSLYGVYAKSLADTVFVKLTEVSQSWCRLTASDSLFSLFRISRIIRQ
;
A
#
# COMPACT_ATOMS: atom_id res chain seq x y z
N MET A 1 53.55 30.01 -33.52
CA MET A 1 53.70 28.89 -32.56
C MET A 1 52.72 29.02 -31.38
N ARG A 2 52.65 30.18 -30.70
CA ARG A 2 51.66 30.44 -29.63
C ARG A 2 50.19 30.19 -30.04
N THR A 3 49.72 30.70 -31.17
CA THR A 3 48.34 30.50 -31.67
C THR A 3 48.00 29.04 -31.95
N LYS A 4 48.95 28.22 -32.43
CA LYS A 4 48.73 26.79 -32.67
C LYS A 4 48.64 25.99 -31.37
N ILE A 5 49.39 26.38 -30.34
CA ILE A 5 49.33 25.78 -29.01
C ILE A 5 48.01 26.15 -28.32
N THR A 6 47.54 27.39 -28.45
CA THR A 6 46.23 27.83 -27.92
C THR A 6 45.07 27.11 -28.61
N SER A 7 45.10 26.96 -29.94
CA SER A 7 44.07 26.20 -30.66
C SER A 7 44.08 24.71 -30.32
N LEU A 8 45.26 24.12 -30.09
CA LEU A 8 45.38 22.72 -29.66
C LEU A 8 44.85 22.52 -28.23
N LEU A 9 45.11 23.45 -27.31
CA LEU A 9 44.58 23.44 -25.95
C LEU A 9 43.06 23.64 -25.91
N ILE A 10 42.51 24.53 -26.75
CA ILE A 10 41.06 24.72 -26.88
C ILE A 10 40.41 23.47 -27.49
N LEU A 11 41.04 22.85 -28.49
CA LEU A 11 40.57 21.60 -29.07
C LEU A 11 40.63 20.44 -28.06
N LEU A 12 41.70 20.34 -27.26
CA LEU A 12 41.80 19.36 -26.17
C LEU A 12 40.78 19.61 -25.05
N LEU A 13 40.49 20.87 -24.70
CA LEU A 13 39.44 21.24 -23.75
C LEU A 13 38.03 20.98 -24.29
N LEU A 14 37.81 21.15 -25.59
CA LEU A 14 36.53 20.82 -26.24
C LEU A 14 36.35 19.30 -26.41
N VAL A 15 37.42 18.56 -26.74
CA VAL A 15 37.40 17.09 -26.80
C VAL A 15 37.28 16.46 -25.42
N ALA A 16 37.87 17.06 -24.38
CA ALA A 16 37.68 16.63 -22.99
C ALA A 16 36.28 16.94 -22.44
N ARG A 17 35.61 17.98 -22.96
CA ARG A 17 34.19 18.27 -22.67
C ARG A 17 33.21 17.47 -23.53
N ALA A 18 33.64 16.95 -24.67
CA ALA A 18 32.84 16.11 -25.55
C ALA A 18 32.94 14.61 -25.21
N ALA A 19 33.68 14.24 -24.15
CA ALA A 19 33.86 12.86 -23.72
C ALA A 19 32.84 12.40 -22.66
N TRP A 20 31.94 13.27 -22.21
CA TRP A 20 30.94 13.00 -21.17
C TRP A 20 29.71 13.81 -21.51
N ALA A 21 28.76 13.15 -22.15
CA ALA A 21 27.50 13.71 -22.57
C ALA A 21 26.43 12.67 -22.28
N ILE A 22 25.25 13.15 -21.88
CA ILE A 22 24.01 12.37 -21.80
C ILE A 22 23.95 11.42 -23.00
N VAL A 23 23.69 10.14 -22.73
CA VAL A 23 23.53 9.13 -23.77
C VAL A 23 22.15 9.32 -24.39
N TYR A 24 22.09 9.45 -25.71
CA TYR A 24 20.84 9.62 -26.44
C TYR A 24 20.50 8.32 -27.17
N GLU A 25 19.34 7.75 -26.87
CA GLU A 25 18.86 6.52 -27.48
C GLU A 25 17.46 6.73 -28.06
N THR A 26 17.15 5.98 -29.11
CA THR A 26 15.82 5.97 -29.73
C THR A 26 15.37 4.52 -29.82
N GLY A 27 14.21 4.19 -29.28
CA GLY A 27 13.72 2.82 -29.20
C GLY A 27 12.48 2.74 -28.34
N SER A 28 12.05 1.56 -27.89
CA SER A 28 10.93 1.46 -26.94
C SER A 28 11.44 1.10 -25.55
N LEU A 29 10.80 1.60 -24.48
CA LEU A 29 11.16 1.15 -23.13
C LEU A 29 10.94 -0.35 -22.95
N ARG A 30 9.88 -0.90 -23.57
CA ARG A 30 9.64 -2.36 -23.67
C ARG A 30 10.86 -3.09 -24.23
N GLY A 31 11.40 -2.57 -25.33
CA GLY A 31 12.58 -3.12 -25.99
C GLY A 31 13.84 -3.02 -25.14
N LEU A 32 14.05 -1.89 -24.47
CA LEU A 32 15.22 -1.70 -23.62
C LEU A 32 15.19 -2.64 -22.40
N VAL A 33 14.04 -2.75 -21.73
CA VAL A 33 13.91 -3.56 -20.51
C VAL A 33 13.85 -5.05 -20.82
N MET A 34 13.05 -5.47 -21.80
CA MET A 34 12.75 -6.88 -22.09
C MET A 34 13.26 -7.33 -23.48
N GLY A 35 14.13 -6.58 -24.15
CA GLY A 35 14.72 -6.96 -25.45
C GLY A 35 13.95 -6.48 -26.68
N GLY A 36 14.67 -6.21 -27.78
CA GLY A 36 14.14 -5.65 -29.01
C GLY A 36 14.39 -4.14 -29.18
N CYS A 37 15.49 -3.61 -28.64
CA CYS A 37 15.95 -2.23 -28.88
C CYS A 37 17.31 -2.20 -29.60
N PRO A 38 17.36 -2.39 -30.93
CA PRO A 38 18.62 -2.48 -31.68
C PRO A 38 19.41 -1.17 -31.77
N ASP A 39 18.75 -0.03 -31.51
CA ASP A 39 19.36 1.31 -31.52
C ASP A 39 19.75 1.78 -30.10
N CYS A 40 19.53 0.96 -29.07
CA CYS A 40 20.05 1.15 -27.72
C CYS A 40 21.48 0.59 -27.62
N ALA A 41 22.30 1.10 -26.68
CA ALA A 41 23.66 0.59 -26.45
C ALA A 41 23.67 -0.89 -26.05
N TYR A 42 22.63 -1.31 -25.33
CA TYR A 42 22.23 -2.69 -25.11
C TYR A 42 20.71 -2.72 -24.85
N ASP A 43 20.10 -3.89 -25.00
CA ASP A 43 18.70 -4.15 -24.72
C ASP A 43 18.56 -5.39 -23.84
N ASN A 44 17.32 -5.81 -23.55
CA ASN A 44 17.07 -6.91 -22.61
C ASN A 44 17.75 -6.69 -21.25
N TRP A 45 17.55 -5.52 -20.66
CA TRP A 45 18.12 -5.16 -19.35
C TRP A 45 17.91 -6.25 -18.29
N THR A 46 16.76 -6.94 -18.32
CA THR A 46 16.46 -8.04 -17.40
C THR A 46 17.42 -9.21 -17.51
N GLY A 47 17.80 -9.62 -18.73
CA GLY A 47 18.76 -10.71 -18.91
C GLY A 47 20.18 -10.39 -18.43
N HIS A 48 20.47 -9.15 -18.05
CA HIS A 48 21.80 -8.73 -17.56
C HIS A 48 21.90 -8.65 -16.03
N ILE A 49 20.82 -8.98 -15.32
CA ILE A 49 20.70 -8.90 -13.87
C ILE A 49 21.68 -9.86 -13.19
N ALA A 50 22.19 -9.45 -12.02
CA ALA A 50 23.09 -10.32 -11.27
C ALA A 50 22.30 -11.50 -10.66
N GLU A 51 22.83 -12.70 -10.84
CA GLU A 51 22.21 -13.95 -10.43
C GLU A 51 22.90 -14.61 -9.25
N GLY A 52 22.13 -15.34 -8.45
CA GLY A 52 22.70 -16.15 -7.38
C GLY A 52 21.74 -17.19 -6.81
N ILE A 53 22.31 -18.28 -6.33
CA ILE A 53 21.61 -19.34 -5.59
C ILE A 53 22.36 -19.57 -4.29
N ALA A 54 21.79 -19.09 -3.20
CA ALA A 54 22.21 -19.30 -1.82
C ALA A 54 21.79 -20.67 -1.30
N ARG A 55 20.58 -21.12 -1.64
CA ARG A 55 20.07 -22.44 -1.27
C ARG A 55 19.22 -23.05 -2.38
N GLU A 56 19.73 -24.12 -2.98
CA GLU A 56 19.02 -24.87 -4.02
C GLU A 56 17.61 -25.30 -3.57
N GLY A 57 16.61 -24.94 -4.39
CA GLY A 57 15.19 -25.26 -4.17
C GLY A 57 14.53 -24.49 -3.03
N TYR A 58 15.08 -23.33 -2.63
CA TYR A 58 14.43 -22.46 -1.64
C TYR A 58 13.44 -21.48 -2.28
N ASN A 59 13.89 -20.67 -3.24
CA ASN A 59 13.01 -19.87 -4.11
C ASN A 59 12.82 -20.58 -5.47
N ASP A 60 11.71 -20.25 -6.15
CA ASP A 60 11.53 -20.52 -7.58
C ASP A 60 12.09 -19.34 -8.36
N TYR A 61 12.64 -19.61 -9.54
CA TYR A 61 13.27 -18.63 -10.44
C TYR A 61 12.67 -18.71 -11.84
N GLY A 62 11.50 -19.35 -11.94
CA GLY A 62 10.85 -19.65 -13.20
C GLY A 62 11.39 -20.91 -13.89
N PRO A 63 10.89 -21.17 -15.10
CA PRO A 63 11.21 -22.41 -15.80
C PRO A 63 12.66 -22.45 -16.27
N LYS A 64 13.43 -23.43 -15.77
CA LYS A 64 14.83 -23.68 -16.17
C LYS A 64 15.08 -23.89 -17.67
N TRP A 65 14.04 -24.16 -18.45
CA TRP A 65 14.15 -24.29 -19.92
C TRP A 65 14.08 -22.94 -20.65
N LEU A 66 13.60 -21.91 -19.95
CA LEU A 66 13.42 -20.56 -20.46
C LEU A 66 14.64 -19.70 -20.11
N ASP A 67 14.92 -19.57 -18.81
CA ASP A 67 16.04 -18.78 -18.28
C ASP A 67 16.50 -19.41 -16.96
N PRO A 68 17.60 -20.19 -16.95
CA PRO A 68 18.02 -20.90 -15.76
C PRO A 68 18.91 -20.01 -14.88
N GLN A 69 18.40 -19.57 -13.73
CA GLN A 69 19.23 -18.86 -12.76
C GLN A 69 20.47 -19.66 -12.34
N THR A 70 21.64 -19.02 -12.41
CA THR A 70 22.94 -19.59 -12.09
C THR A 70 23.67 -18.83 -10.97
N ASN A 71 24.88 -19.28 -10.65
CA ASN A 71 25.79 -18.56 -9.75
C ASN A 71 26.98 -18.05 -10.57
N GLY A 72 27.29 -16.77 -10.46
CA GLY A 72 28.51 -16.18 -11.03
C GLY A 72 28.31 -15.35 -12.29
N PHE A 73 27.07 -15.14 -12.73
CA PHE A 73 26.71 -14.09 -13.67
C PHE A 73 26.37 -12.80 -12.90
N GLY A 74 27.07 -11.71 -13.21
CA GLY A 74 26.96 -10.45 -12.46
C GLY A 74 27.63 -10.44 -11.08
N HIS A 75 27.58 -9.28 -10.42
CA HIS A 75 28.00 -9.06 -9.04
C HIS A 75 27.09 -8.04 -8.36
N PHE A 76 27.03 -8.07 -7.01
CA PHE A 76 26.33 -7.05 -6.22
C PHE A 76 27.28 -6.39 -5.22
N THR A 77 27.44 -5.07 -5.37
CA THR A 77 28.32 -4.29 -4.50
C THR A 77 27.55 -3.74 -3.29
N LEU A 78 27.78 -4.33 -2.13
CA LEU A 78 27.18 -3.85 -0.87
C LEU A 78 27.75 -2.49 -0.46
N ILE A 79 26.89 -1.51 -0.22
CA ILE A 79 27.31 -0.22 0.36
C ILE A 79 27.51 -0.39 1.87
N PRO A 80 28.76 -0.28 2.40
CA PRO A 80 29.05 -0.61 3.78
C PRO A 80 28.45 0.41 4.76
N SER A 81 28.26 -0.01 6.00
CA SER A 81 27.93 0.90 7.10
C SER A 81 29.12 1.83 7.43
N GLY A 82 28.80 3.06 7.86
CA GLY A 82 29.78 4.05 8.29
C GLY A 82 30.15 5.06 7.20
N GLY A 83 31.05 5.99 7.55
CA GLY A 83 31.22 7.25 6.83
C GLY A 83 31.51 7.16 5.33
N ALA A 84 32.17 6.10 4.86
CA ALA A 84 32.40 5.91 3.43
C ALA A 84 31.11 5.56 2.68
N GLY A 85 30.33 4.59 3.18
CA GLY A 85 29.06 4.25 2.56
C GLY A 85 27.99 5.33 2.75
N ASP A 86 28.00 6.03 3.90
CA ASP A 86 27.11 7.18 4.10
C ASP A 86 27.39 8.31 3.09
N ALA A 87 28.67 8.54 2.74
CA ALA A 87 29.03 9.47 1.68
C ALA A 87 28.57 9.01 0.29
N THR A 88 28.66 7.70 -0.01
CA THR A 88 28.12 7.13 -1.25
C THR A 88 26.60 7.34 -1.35
N LEU A 89 25.85 7.04 -0.29
CA LEU A 89 24.40 7.24 -0.25
C LEU A 89 24.01 8.73 -0.34
N ALA A 90 24.78 9.63 0.26
CA ALA A 90 24.56 11.07 0.15
C ALA A 90 24.77 11.60 -1.28
N LEU A 91 25.75 11.06 -2.02
CA LEU A 91 25.94 11.39 -3.42
C LEU A 91 24.79 10.85 -4.28
N TRP A 92 24.35 9.61 -4.05
CA TRP A 92 23.15 9.06 -4.71
C TRP A 92 21.90 9.90 -4.42
N ARG A 93 21.72 10.38 -3.19
CA ARG A 93 20.63 11.31 -2.87
C ARG A 93 20.72 12.58 -3.71
N THR A 94 21.93 13.11 -3.93
CA THR A 94 22.14 14.30 -4.77
C THR A 94 21.80 14.00 -6.24
N VAL A 95 22.17 12.82 -6.75
CA VAL A 95 21.79 12.35 -8.09
C VAL A 95 20.27 12.31 -8.25
N PHE A 96 19.56 11.65 -7.34
CA PHE A 96 18.11 11.51 -7.45
C PHE A 96 17.36 12.82 -7.18
N THR A 97 17.88 13.70 -6.32
CA THR A 97 17.30 15.03 -6.11
C THR A 97 17.38 15.84 -7.40
N ALA A 98 18.55 15.82 -8.07
CA ALA A 98 18.72 16.48 -9.36
C ALA A 98 17.82 15.86 -10.45
N ALA A 99 17.60 14.54 -10.44
CA ALA A 99 16.68 13.87 -11.35
C ALA A 99 15.21 14.28 -11.11
N LEU A 100 14.79 14.36 -9.85
CA LEU A 100 13.46 14.86 -9.48
C LEU A 100 13.25 16.31 -9.93
N ASP A 101 14.27 17.16 -9.74
CA ASP A 101 14.31 18.57 -10.17
C ASP A 101 14.49 18.74 -11.69
N GLU A 102 14.62 17.63 -12.44
CA GLU A 102 14.86 17.60 -13.89
C GLU A 102 16.16 18.32 -14.33
N ASP A 103 17.13 18.45 -13.43
CA ASP A 103 18.50 18.91 -13.73
C ASP A 103 19.36 17.75 -14.25
N TRP A 104 19.02 17.30 -15.46
CA TRP A 104 19.68 16.18 -16.15
C TRP A 104 21.18 16.41 -16.37
N LEU A 105 21.62 17.68 -16.50
CA LEU A 105 23.03 18.00 -16.62
C LEU A 105 23.79 17.76 -15.29
N ALA A 106 23.17 18.08 -14.15
CA ALA A 106 23.76 17.77 -12.85
C ALA A 106 23.81 16.26 -12.61
N VAL A 107 22.75 15.52 -12.98
CA VAL A 107 22.72 14.05 -12.92
C VAL A 107 23.88 13.45 -13.72
N ASP A 108 24.01 13.81 -15.01
CA ASP A 108 25.09 13.34 -15.88
C ASP A 108 26.47 13.69 -15.32
N THR A 109 26.65 14.92 -14.82
CA THR A 109 27.93 15.35 -14.24
C THR A 109 28.33 14.53 -13.01
N LEU A 110 27.37 14.20 -12.14
CA LEU A 110 27.61 13.40 -10.93
C LEU A 110 27.96 11.95 -11.28
N LEU A 111 27.20 11.34 -12.18
CA LEU A 111 27.41 9.96 -12.63
C LEU A 111 28.75 9.83 -13.38
N ALA A 112 29.04 10.73 -14.31
CA ALA A 112 30.33 10.77 -15.02
C ALA A 112 31.52 10.95 -14.06
N GLY A 113 31.34 11.74 -12.99
CA GLY A 113 32.35 11.91 -11.93
C GLY A 113 32.63 10.65 -11.12
N LYS A 114 31.73 9.66 -11.17
CA LYS A 114 31.80 8.38 -10.45
C LYS A 114 31.85 7.16 -11.37
N TRP A 115 32.07 7.36 -12.66
CA TRP A 115 31.93 6.31 -13.66
C TRP A 115 32.84 5.09 -13.39
N GLU A 116 34.10 5.29 -12.95
CA GLU A 116 35.03 4.17 -12.66
C GLU A 116 34.62 3.36 -11.42
N GLU A 117 33.86 3.97 -10.51
CA GLU A 117 33.45 3.34 -9.25
C GLU A 117 32.07 2.69 -9.37
N TRP A 118 31.13 3.34 -10.06
CA TRP A 118 29.73 2.94 -10.08
C TRP A 118 29.31 2.31 -11.41
N GLY A 119 29.90 2.72 -12.54
CA GLY A 119 29.48 2.24 -13.86
C GLY A 119 28.09 2.72 -14.31
N TYR A 120 27.48 3.68 -13.62
CA TYR A 120 26.16 4.24 -14.00
C TYR A 120 26.29 5.41 -14.96
N GLU A 121 25.30 5.54 -15.84
CA GLU A 121 25.16 6.63 -16.82
C GLU A 121 23.72 7.15 -16.87
N LEU A 122 23.56 8.37 -17.39
CA LEU A 122 22.26 8.96 -17.70
C LEU A 122 21.94 8.75 -19.19
N VAL A 123 20.75 8.23 -19.47
CA VAL A 123 20.22 8.03 -20.82
C VAL A 123 18.96 8.85 -20.99
N GLU A 124 18.88 9.62 -22.07
CA GLU A 124 17.65 10.19 -22.60
C GLU A 124 17.13 9.26 -23.70
N LEU A 125 16.01 8.57 -23.42
CA LEU A 125 15.37 7.65 -24.34
C LEU A 125 14.17 8.33 -25.02
N GLU A 126 14.22 8.44 -26.34
CA GLU A 126 13.04 8.75 -27.15
C GLU A 126 12.22 7.47 -27.36
N ASP A 127 11.17 7.28 -26.54
CA ASP A 127 10.29 6.11 -26.62
C ASP A 127 9.41 6.16 -27.87
N THR A 128 9.73 5.32 -28.85
CA THR A 128 9.05 5.25 -30.15
C THR A 128 7.64 4.66 -30.07
N THR A 129 7.33 3.91 -29.02
CA THR A 129 6.02 3.26 -28.84
C THR A 129 5.03 4.21 -28.20
N MET A 130 5.45 4.94 -27.18
CA MET A 130 4.60 5.88 -26.45
C MET A 130 4.71 7.33 -26.94
N GLY A 131 5.73 7.65 -27.75
CA GLY A 131 5.95 9.00 -28.29
C GLY A 131 6.35 10.02 -27.22
N ARG A 132 7.14 9.61 -26.23
CA ARG A 132 7.57 10.44 -25.09
C ARG A 132 9.05 10.27 -24.79
N THR A 133 9.64 11.25 -24.11
CA THR A 133 11.03 11.19 -23.64
C THR A 133 11.07 10.70 -22.20
N LEU A 134 11.90 9.68 -21.96
CA LEU A 134 12.17 9.13 -20.63
C LEU A 134 13.64 9.34 -20.28
N TYR A 135 13.94 9.45 -19.00
CA TYR A 135 15.31 9.55 -18.49
C TYR A 135 15.62 8.33 -17.63
N LEU A 136 16.71 7.64 -17.94
CA LEU A 136 17.09 6.41 -17.26
C LEU A 136 18.45 6.61 -16.60
N VAL A 137 18.53 6.27 -15.32
CA VAL A 137 19.81 6.05 -14.63
C VAL A 137 20.02 4.55 -14.60
N ARG A 138 20.98 4.06 -15.38
CA ARG A 138 21.24 2.64 -15.59
C ARG A 138 22.74 2.33 -15.47
N GLU A 139 23.05 1.07 -15.22
CA GLU A 139 24.41 0.56 -15.18
C GLU A 139 24.90 0.11 -16.55
N ARG A 140 26.18 0.30 -16.86
CA ARG A 140 26.81 -0.21 -18.08
C ARG A 140 27.22 -1.67 -17.91
N LEU A 141 27.12 -2.45 -18.99
CA LEU A 141 27.49 -3.86 -18.99
C LEU A 141 29.00 -4.10 -18.88
N ASP A 142 29.41 -5.04 -18.03
CA ASP A 142 30.73 -5.67 -18.12
C ASP A 142 30.67 -6.87 -19.06
N SER A 143 31.03 -6.62 -20.33
CA SER A 143 31.12 -7.63 -21.39
C SER A 143 32.07 -8.82 -21.13
N SER A 144 32.84 -8.81 -20.03
CA SER A 144 33.64 -9.97 -19.62
C SER A 144 32.82 -11.07 -18.93
N LEU A 145 31.61 -10.73 -18.47
CA LEU A 145 30.64 -11.65 -17.91
C LEU A 145 29.78 -12.23 -19.03
N ILE A 146 29.56 -13.54 -18.99
CA ILE A 146 28.74 -14.27 -19.94
C ILE A 146 27.84 -15.18 -19.14
N ASP A 147 26.54 -15.04 -19.34
CA ASP A 147 25.58 -16.04 -18.90
C ASP A 147 25.48 -17.12 -19.95
N VAL A 148 25.72 -18.36 -19.53
CA VAL A 148 25.55 -19.53 -20.39
C VAL A 148 24.26 -20.18 -19.92
N ASN A 149 23.17 -19.73 -20.52
CA ASN A 149 21.81 -20.09 -20.13
C ASN A 149 21.57 -21.58 -20.36
N VAL A 150 21.06 -21.98 -21.53
CA VAL A 150 20.85 -23.39 -21.82
C VAL A 150 22.03 -23.88 -22.64
N ASP A 151 22.88 -24.74 -22.05
CA ASP A 151 24.09 -25.35 -22.68
C ASP A 151 23.88 -25.83 -24.14
N SER A 152 22.66 -26.24 -24.50
CA SER A 152 22.31 -26.74 -25.83
C SER A 152 21.81 -25.68 -26.83
N LEU A 153 21.66 -24.42 -26.41
CA LEU A 153 21.08 -23.31 -27.17
C LEU A 153 21.95 -22.04 -27.09
N PRO A 154 23.18 -22.01 -27.64
CA PRO A 154 24.08 -20.85 -27.51
C PRO A 154 23.56 -19.49 -28.01
N ASP A 155 22.43 -19.49 -28.74
CA ASP A 155 21.77 -18.27 -29.18
C ASP A 155 20.98 -17.58 -28.03
N ASP A 156 20.82 -18.25 -26.88
CA ASP A 156 20.18 -17.69 -25.67
C ASP A 156 21.16 -17.15 -24.62
N ASP A 157 22.47 -17.28 -24.84
CA ASP A 157 23.52 -16.76 -23.97
C ASP A 157 23.46 -15.22 -23.88
N ILE A 158 23.61 -14.69 -22.65
CA ILE A 158 23.68 -13.24 -22.43
C ILE A 158 25.15 -12.80 -22.30
N ILE A 159 25.52 -11.77 -23.07
CA ILE A 159 26.86 -11.16 -23.00
C ILE A 159 26.78 -9.82 -22.28
N GLY A 160 27.52 -9.72 -21.17
CA GLY A 160 27.56 -8.55 -20.31
C GLY A 160 26.66 -8.71 -19.10
N GLY A 161 27.16 -8.38 -17.91
CA GLY A 161 26.36 -8.36 -16.67
C GLY A 161 26.64 -7.11 -15.85
N PHE A 162 25.83 -6.87 -14.82
CA PHE A 162 26.05 -5.77 -13.87
C PHE A 162 27.10 -6.12 -12.79
N ASP A 163 27.90 -5.15 -12.38
CA ASP A 163 29.00 -5.32 -11.39
C ASP A 163 28.63 -4.71 -10.02
N ASN A 164 27.88 -3.62 -10.02
CA ASN A 164 27.29 -3.03 -8.81
C ASN A 164 25.87 -3.53 -8.55
N ALA A 165 25.07 -3.69 -9.60
CA ALA A 165 23.72 -4.26 -9.59
C ALA A 165 22.74 -3.53 -8.66
N TRP A 166 22.84 -2.20 -8.57
CA TRP A 166 21.95 -1.39 -7.72
C TRP A 166 20.57 -1.12 -8.33
N GLY A 167 20.41 -1.23 -9.65
CA GLY A 167 19.11 -1.24 -10.32
C GLY A 167 18.99 -0.34 -11.54
N LEU A 168 17.77 -0.28 -12.07
CA LEU A 168 17.35 0.63 -13.12
C LEU A 168 16.36 1.63 -12.54
N PHE A 169 16.59 2.92 -12.80
CA PHE A 169 15.69 4.00 -12.38
C PHE A 169 15.21 4.75 -13.61
N VAL A 170 13.91 4.72 -13.87
CA VAL A 170 13.26 5.37 -15.03
C VAL A 170 12.40 6.52 -14.54
N PHE A 171 12.58 7.70 -15.13
CA PHE A 171 11.84 8.91 -14.81
C PHE A 171 11.04 9.39 -16.03
N ASN A 172 9.76 9.70 -15.79
CA ASN A 172 8.83 10.25 -16.76
C ASN A 172 8.44 11.68 -16.34
N PRO A 173 9.16 12.71 -16.82
CA PRO A 173 8.94 14.09 -16.36
C PRO A 173 7.56 14.65 -16.74
N LEU A 174 6.89 14.03 -17.72
CA LEU A 174 5.59 14.48 -18.24
C LEU A 174 4.45 13.50 -17.91
N ALA A 175 4.64 12.65 -16.89
CA ALA A 175 3.64 11.72 -16.38
C ALA A 175 2.31 12.42 -16.06
N VAL A 176 1.20 11.89 -16.57
CA VAL A 176 -0.15 12.29 -16.13
C VAL A 176 -0.40 11.85 -14.70
N SER A 177 0.04 10.64 -14.32
CA SER A 177 -0.02 10.15 -12.93
C SER A 177 1.27 10.52 -12.22
N GLY A 178 1.46 11.82 -11.99
CA GLY A 178 2.64 12.38 -11.32
C GLY A 178 2.88 11.87 -9.89
N GLN A 179 1.83 11.33 -9.26
CA GLN A 179 1.82 10.74 -7.92
C GLN A 179 1.83 9.21 -7.91
N LEU A 180 2.42 8.59 -8.92
CA LEU A 180 2.54 7.13 -8.99
C LEU A 180 3.99 6.70 -9.19
N LEU A 181 4.45 5.80 -8.32
CA LEU A 181 5.74 5.12 -8.38
C LEU A 181 5.53 3.61 -8.49
N VAL A 182 6.20 2.96 -9.45
CA VAL A 182 6.17 1.50 -9.62
C VAL A 182 7.53 0.89 -9.26
N GLN A 183 7.54 -0.19 -8.49
CA GLN A 183 8.76 -0.83 -7.98
C GLN A 183 8.72 -2.34 -8.16
N MET A 184 9.86 -2.91 -8.60
CA MET A 184 10.09 -4.35 -8.71
C MET A 184 11.41 -4.68 -8.02
N PRO A 185 11.39 -5.00 -6.73
CA PRO A 185 12.60 -5.09 -5.91
C PRO A 185 13.34 -6.43 -6.01
N HIS A 186 12.72 -7.44 -6.63
CA HIS A 186 13.19 -8.83 -6.62
C HIS A 186 13.17 -9.42 -8.04
N PRO A 187 13.98 -8.89 -8.96
CA PRO A 187 14.11 -9.51 -10.27
C PRO A 187 14.59 -10.97 -10.14
N GLU A 188 14.33 -11.79 -11.16
CA GLU A 188 14.57 -13.25 -11.21
C GLU A 188 13.74 -14.07 -10.21
N ASP A 189 13.80 -13.74 -8.92
CA ASP A 189 12.98 -14.40 -7.89
C ASP A 189 11.47 -14.16 -8.11
N ASP A 190 11.12 -12.96 -8.60
CA ASP A 190 9.75 -12.55 -8.86
C ASP A 190 9.60 -12.22 -10.37
N TYR A 191 9.94 -13.16 -11.25
CA TYR A 191 10.14 -12.90 -12.69
C TYR A 191 8.91 -12.35 -13.45
N LEU A 192 7.68 -12.61 -12.98
CA LEU A 192 6.49 -11.99 -13.59
C LEU A 192 6.28 -10.53 -13.20
N SER A 193 6.88 -10.08 -12.09
CA SER A 193 6.70 -8.71 -11.60
C SER A 193 7.22 -7.66 -12.59
N ILE A 194 8.28 -7.96 -13.34
CA ILE A 194 8.90 -7.02 -14.27
C ILE A 194 8.03 -6.75 -15.51
N PRO A 195 7.61 -7.76 -16.31
CA PRO A 195 6.77 -7.50 -17.47
C PRO A 195 5.43 -6.85 -17.09
N VAL A 196 4.80 -7.28 -15.99
CA VAL A 196 3.53 -6.69 -15.52
C VAL A 196 3.74 -5.27 -14.96
N GLY A 197 4.80 -5.05 -14.17
CA GLY A 197 5.15 -3.75 -13.62
C GLY A 197 5.54 -2.73 -14.69
N LEU A 198 6.22 -3.17 -15.75
CA LEU A 198 6.55 -2.34 -16.91
C LEU A 198 5.27 -1.87 -17.62
N GLU A 199 4.34 -2.77 -17.89
CA GLU A 199 3.05 -2.42 -18.50
C GLU A 199 2.23 -1.51 -17.58
N MET A 200 2.27 -1.73 -16.27
CA MET A 200 1.64 -0.85 -15.29
C MET A 200 2.23 0.56 -15.32
N PHE A 201 3.55 0.70 -15.33
CA PHE A 201 4.23 1.99 -15.46
C PHE A 201 3.84 2.73 -16.75
N LEU A 202 3.79 2.00 -17.87
CA LEU A 202 3.47 2.57 -19.18
C LEU A 202 2.00 2.98 -19.28
N GLN A 203 1.07 2.11 -18.88
CA GLN A 203 -0.37 2.36 -18.99
C GLN A 203 -0.87 3.40 -17.99
N CYS A 204 -0.40 3.32 -16.74
CA CYS A 204 -0.76 4.31 -15.72
C CYS A 204 -0.08 5.66 -15.96
N ASP A 205 0.88 5.73 -16.88
CA ASP A 205 1.68 6.92 -17.17
C ASP A 205 2.29 7.49 -15.87
N ALA A 206 2.94 6.60 -15.11
CA ALA A 206 3.50 6.86 -13.80
C ALA A 206 4.74 7.77 -13.86
N ARG A 207 5.06 8.44 -12.74
CA ARG A 207 6.18 9.39 -12.62
C ARG A 207 7.54 8.69 -12.66
N ALA A 208 7.65 7.52 -12.04
CA ALA A 208 8.89 6.77 -12.01
C ALA A 208 8.67 5.26 -11.90
N MET A 209 9.67 4.50 -12.36
CA MET A 209 9.76 3.04 -12.20
C MET A 209 11.15 2.67 -11.70
N MET A 210 11.22 1.69 -10.81
CA MET A 210 12.47 1.22 -10.21
C MET A 210 12.53 -0.31 -10.24
N ILE A 211 13.61 -0.86 -10.78
CA ILE A 211 13.86 -2.32 -10.81
C ILE A 211 15.19 -2.57 -10.10
N ALA A 212 15.25 -3.48 -9.14
CA ALA A 212 16.53 -3.85 -8.52
C ALA A 212 17.43 -4.56 -9.55
N GLY A 213 18.75 -4.47 -9.40
CA GLY A 213 19.71 -5.02 -10.38
C GLY A 213 20.23 -6.42 -10.06
N ALA A 214 19.75 -7.02 -8.96
CA ALA A 214 20.20 -8.30 -8.44
C ALA A 214 19.03 -9.06 -7.82
N GLY A 215 19.02 -10.38 -7.99
CA GLY A 215 18.14 -11.28 -7.23
C GLY A 215 18.48 -11.31 -5.73
N ARG A 216 17.55 -11.78 -4.90
CA ARG A 216 17.66 -11.79 -3.43
C ARG A 216 18.85 -12.63 -2.93
N GLU A 217 19.23 -13.66 -3.69
CA GLU A 217 20.23 -14.65 -3.26
C GLU A 217 21.67 -14.31 -3.69
N VAL A 218 21.87 -13.27 -4.51
CA VAL A 218 23.19 -12.85 -5.03
C VAL A 218 24.17 -12.54 -3.89
N LEU A 219 23.70 -11.79 -2.90
CA LEU A 219 24.48 -11.49 -1.69
C LEU A 219 23.60 -11.62 -0.45
N TRP A 220 24.07 -12.43 0.50
CA TRP A 220 23.40 -12.70 1.76
C TRP A 220 24.39 -12.96 2.91
N ASP A 221 23.90 -12.96 4.15
CA ASP A 221 24.75 -13.18 5.34
C ASP A 221 25.15 -14.65 5.53
N VAL A 222 26.21 -15.04 4.83
CA VAL A 222 26.83 -16.38 4.88
C VAL A 222 27.36 -16.77 6.27
N LEU A 223 27.51 -15.84 7.20
CA LEU A 223 27.99 -16.14 8.56
C LEU A 223 26.89 -16.74 9.45
N ARG A 224 25.63 -16.71 9.01
CA ARG A 224 24.46 -17.23 9.74
C ARG A 224 23.61 -18.21 8.91
N PRO A 225 24.17 -19.34 8.43
CA PRO A 225 23.42 -20.33 7.65
C PRO A 225 22.36 -21.09 8.49
N PRO A 226 21.34 -21.70 7.86
CA PRO A 226 21.07 -21.70 6.41
C PRO A 226 20.50 -20.36 5.92
N TYR A 227 20.47 -20.15 4.59
CA TYR A 227 19.79 -19.01 3.98
C TYR A 227 18.29 -19.02 4.31
N ASP A 228 17.75 -17.81 4.47
CA ASP A 228 16.35 -17.45 4.39
C ASP A 228 16.27 -16.00 3.89
N ASN A 229 15.13 -15.57 3.36
CA ASN A 229 14.98 -14.23 2.76
C ASN A 229 15.28 -13.08 3.73
N THR A 230 15.28 -13.28 5.06
CA THR A 230 15.63 -12.22 6.03
C THR A 230 17.14 -11.94 6.10
N LYS A 231 17.95 -12.79 5.49
CA LYS A 231 19.42 -12.68 5.45
C LYS A 231 19.95 -12.10 4.14
N SER A 232 19.08 -11.80 3.17
CA SER A 232 19.51 -11.15 1.94
C SER A 232 20.08 -9.76 2.23
N LEU A 233 21.22 -9.46 1.62
CA LEU A 233 21.90 -8.17 1.64
C LEU A 233 21.72 -7.41 0.32
N SER A 234 21.29 -8.10 -0.73
CA SER A 234 21.02 -7.58 -2.07
C SER A 234 19.56 -7.17 -2.26
N ASP A 235 18.65 -7.72 -1.44
CA ASP A 235 17.24 -7.35 -1.40
C ASP A 235 17.03 -5.93 -0.82
N PRO A 236 16.57 -4.95 -1.62
CA PRO A 236 16.37 -3.57 -1.17
C PRO A 236 15.18 -3.42 -0.21
N THR A 237 14.25 -4.38 -0.17
CA THR A 237 13.15 -4.39 0.81
C THR A 237 13.61 -4.85 2.19
N ARG A 238 14.78 -5.52 2.30
CA ARG A 238 15.38 -5.96 3.58
C ARG A 238 16.57 -5.09 4.00
N ASN A 239 17.32 -4.57 3.03
CA ASN A 239 18.51 -3.76 3.25
C ASN A 239 18.34 -2.36 2.63
N GLY A 240 18.01 -1.38 3.48
CA GLY A 240 17.81 0.00 3.05
C GLY A 240 19.10 0.75 2.69
N ARG A 241 20.29 0.13 2.82
CA ARG A 241 21.57 0.78 2.45
C ARG A 241 21.91 0.54 0.98
N CYS A 242 21.05 1.01 0.09
CA CYS A 242 21.22 0.88 -1.36
C CYS A 242 20.66 2.12 -2.10
N PRO A 243 21.09 2.39 -3.34
CA PRO A 243 20.52 3.47 -4.14
C PRO A 243 19.01 3.31 -4.39
N PHE A 244 18.50 2.08 -4.43
CA PHE A 244 17.07 1.80 -4.54
C PHE A 244 16.27 2.48 -3.42
N GLN A 245 16.64 2.25 -2.16
CA GLN A 245 16.00 2.94 -1.04
C GLN A 245 16.19 4.47 -1.13
N VAL A 246 17.39 4.95 -1.47
CA VAL A 246 17.63 6.40 -1.56
C VAL A 246 16.76 7.08 -2.62
N CYS A 247 16.58 6.45 -3.78
CA CYS A 247 15.69 6.96 -4.83
C CYS A 247 14.23 7.01 -4.35
N HIS A 248 13.75 5.94 -3.71
CA HIS A 248 12.42 5.90 -3.11
C HIS A 248 12.22 7.04 -2.12
N GLU A 249 13.16 7.26 -1.19
CA GLU A 249 13.06 8.33 -0.19
C GLU A 249 13.03 9.72 -0.83
N VAL A 250 13.85 9.96 -1.87
CA VAL A 250 13.87 11.25 -2.58
C VAL A 250 12.56 11.50 -3.33
N LEU A 251 12.03 10.48 -4.01
CA LEU A 251 10.76 10.58 -4.72
C LEU A 251 9.62 10.79 -3.74
N PHE A 252 9.59 10.02 -2.65
CA PHE A 252 8.56 10.14 -1.62
C PHE A 252 8.57 11.52 -0.96
N ASP A 253 9.69 11.96 -0.41
CA ASP A 253 9.79 13.27 0.24
C ASP A 253 9.54 14.46 -0.73
N GLY A 254 9.73 14.23 -2.04
CA GLY A 254 9.62 15.27 -3.06
C GLY A 254 8.30 15.33 -3.82
N LEU A 255 7.52 14.25 -3.81
CA LEU A 255 6.24 14.14 -4.52
C LEU A 255 5.04 13.99 -3.57
N ASP A 256 5.22 13.34 -2.41
CA ASP A 256 4.13 13.18 -1.45
C ASP A 256 3.72 14.53 -0.84
N GLU A 257 2.47 14.94 -1.08
CA GLU A 257 1.91 16.21 -0.59
C GLU A 257 0.92 15.98 0.58
N GLY A 258 0.94 14.80 1.19
CA GLY A 258 0.07 14.38 2.29
C GLY A 258 -1.28 13.81 1.82
N PRO A 259 -2.26 13.63 2.73
CA PRO A 259 -3.50 12.89 2.45
C PRO A 259 -4.37 13.43 1.32
N GLU A 260 -4.25 14.73 0.98
CA GLU A 260 -5.00 15.34 -0.13
C GLU A 260 -4.41 15.00 -1.51
N ASN A 261 -3.12 14.64 -1.58
CA ASN A 261 -2.41 14.33 -2.82
C ASN A 261 -1.18 13.43 -2.54
N PRO A 262 -1.39 12.18 -2.07
CA PRO A 262 -0.30 11.31 -1.63
C PRO A 262 0.46 10.70 -2.82
N LEU A 263 1.75 10.41 -2.65
CA LEU A 263 2.47 9.56 -3.58
C LEU A 263 2.06 8.10 -3.34
N VAL A 264 1.46 7.45 -4.33
CA VAL A 264 1.18 6.00 -4.26
C VAL A 264 2.38 5.23 -4.82
N THR A 265 2.99 4.42 -3.97
CA THR A 265 4.03 3.47 -4.36
C THR A 265 3.42 2.08 -4.53
N ILE A 266 3.49 1.53 -5.75
CA ILE A 266 3.13 0.13 -6.02
C ILE A 266 4.40 -0.69 -6.09
N GLN A 267 4.52 -1.68 -5.20
CA GLN A 267 5.61 -2.64 -5.21
C GLN A 267 5.07 -4.00 -5.66
N LEU A 268 5.48 -4.43 -6.85
CA LEU A 268 5.07 -5.69 -7.45
C LEU A 268 6.07 -6.81 -7.16
N HIS A 269 5.50 -7.98 -6.96
CA HIS A 269 6.15 -9.26 -6.70
C HIS A 269 5.40 -10.37 -7.44
N SER A 270 5.97 -11.57 -7.44
CA SER A 270 5.30 -12.79 -7.87
C SER A 270 5.65 -13.94 -6.94
N TYR A 271 4.81 -14.98 -6.94
CA TYR A 271 4.97 -16.11 -6.05
C TYR A 271 4.76 -17.44 -6.76
N ASP A 272 5.42 -18.47 -6.23
CA ASP A 272 5.30 -19.83 -6.72
C ASP A 272 4.01 -20.49 -6.25
N SER A 273 3.17 -20.91 -7.20
CA SER A 273 1.88 -21.54 -6.89
C SER A 273 2.05 -22.89 -6.16
N GLN A 274 3.20 -23.56 -6.33
CA GLN A 274 3.48 -24.85 -5.69
C GLN A 274 3.69 -24.76 -4.17
N ALA A 275 4.38 -23.72 -3.66
CA ALA A 275 4.46 -23.51 -2.21
C ALA A 275 3.24 -22.81 -1.62
N HIS A 276 2.41 -22.19 -2.48
CA HIS A 276 1.27 -21.36 -2.08
C HIS A 276 -0.08 -21.85 -2.66
N GLU A 277 -0.25 -23.17 -2.75
CA GLU A 277 -1.48 -23.79 -3.24
C GLU A 277 -2.71 -23.19 -2.50
N GLN A 278 -3.78 -22.87 -3.25
CA GLN A 278 -5.06 -22.31 -2.76
C GLN A 278 -5.09 -20.79 -2.52
N LEU A 279 -3.98 -20.07 -2.70
CA LEU A 279 -4.05 -18.61 -2.78
C LEU A 279 -4.81 -18.14 -4.03
N ARG A 280 -5.06 -16.84 -4.11
CA ARG A 280 -5.74 -16.21 -5.24
C ARG A 280 -4.70 -15.63 -6.17
N ASP A 281 -4.97 -15.69 -7.47
CA ASP A 281 -4.05 -15.29 -8.53
C ASP A 281 -3.38 -13.91 -8.31
N VAL A 282 -4.06 -12.99 -7.62
CA VAL A 282 -3.51 -11.73 -7.14
C VAL A 282 -3.69 -11.62 -5.63
N GLN A 283 -2.62 -11.33 -4.90
CA GLN A 283 -2.66 -10.93 -3.49
C GLN A 283 -2.36 -9.44 -3.39
N ILE A 284 -3.20 -8.68 -2.67
CA ILE A 284 -2.97 -7.25 -2.45
C ILE A 284 -3.01 -6.91 -0.96
N ALA A 285 -2.07 -6.09 -0.53
CA ALA A 285 -2.06 -5.45 0.77
C ALA A 285 -1.63 -3.98 0.60
N ALA A 286 -2.00 -3.12 1.55
CA ALA A 286 -1.35 -1.82 1.65
C ALA A 286 0.07 -2.02 2.20
N PHE A 287 0.15 -2.24 3.50
CA PHE A 287 1.34 -2.67 4.21
C PHE A 287 1.00 -3.83 5.16
N ARG A 288 1.96 -4.71 5.45
CA ARG A 288 1.77 -5.84 6.37
C ARG A 288 1.14 -5.43 7.70
N ASP A 289 1.64 -4.34 8.27
CA ASP A 289 1.21 -3.86 9.58
C ASP A 289 -0.02 -2.93 9.50
N ASP A 290 -0.58 -2.75 8.29
CA ASP A 290 -1.82 -2.05 8.04
C ASP A 290 -2.95 -3.00 7.61
N PRO A 291 -3.81 -3.44 8.55
CA PRO A 291 -4.96 -4.25 8.23
C PRO A 291 -6.20 -3.41 7.87
N TYR A 292 -6.14 -2.08 7.81
CA TYR A 292 -7.30 -1.23 7.57
C TYR A 292 -7.17 -0.41 6.28
N PRO A 293 -6.85 -1.03 5.13
CA PRO A 293 -6.53 -0.26 3.94
C PRO A 293 -7.65 0.73 3.58
N ASN A 294 -7.28 1.94 3.22
CA ASN A 294 -8.16 2.99 2.71
C ASN A 294 -8.07 3.05 1.17
N PRO A 295 -8.76 3.97 0.49
CA PRO A 295 -8.56 4.15 -0.94
C PRO A 295 -7.11 4.55 -1.25
N PRO A 296 -6.55 4.21 -2.44
CA PRO A 296 -7.23 3.59 -3.59
C PRO A 296 -7.50 2.08 -3.45
N LEU A 297 -6.97 1.42 -2.43
CA LEU A 297 -7.06 -0.04 -2.30
C LEU A 297 -8.44 -0.53 -1.87
N ARG A 298 -9.05 0.15 -0.90
CA ARG A 298 -10.34 -0.26 -0.34
C ARG A 298 -11.19 0.94 0.02
N ASP A 299 -12.35 1.05 -0.63
CA ASP A 299 -13.37 2.05 -0.36
C ASP A 299 -14.64 1.36 0.13
N LEU A 300 -14.83 1.41 1.44
CA LEU A 300 -16.01 0.85 2.09
C LEU A 300 -17.27 1.73 1.95
N ALA A 301 -17.14 2.97 1.46
CA ALA A 301 -18.23 3.92 1.35
C ALA A 301 -18.89 3.88 -0.03
N GLU A 302 -18.13 4.21 -1.09
CA GLU A 302 -18.66 4.33 -2.45
C GLU A 302 -18.22 3.20 -3.38
N HIS A 303 -17.34 2.31 -2.91
CA HIS A 303 -16.81 1.19 -3.68
C HIS A 303 -16.00 1.68 -4.90
N MET A 304 -15.34 2.83 -4.76
CA MET A 304 -14.39 3.37 -5.72
C MET A 304 -12.99 2.93 -5.33
N ASP A 305 -12.69 1.65 -5.54
CA ASP A 305 -11.42 1.05 -5.19
C ASP A 305 -10.95 0.03 -6.24
N ILE A 306 -9.68 -0.37 -6.13
CA ILE A 306 -9.05 -1.31 -7.06
C ILE A 306 -9.86 -2.61 -7.16
N ILE A 307 -10.39 -3.12 -6.04
CA ILE A 307 -11.12 -4.40 -6.03
C ILE A 307 -12.44 -4.29 -6.79
N HIS A 308 -13.18 -3.19 -6.66
CA HIS A 308 -14.38 -2.95 -7.44
C HIS A 308 -14.08 -2.64 -8.91
N ALA A 309 -12.99 -1.93 -9.19
CA ALA A 309 -12.57 -1.58 -10.55
C ALA A 309 -12.16 -2.80 -11.38
N LEU A 310 -11.74 -3.91 -10.74
CA LEU A 310 -11.52 -5.19 -11.43
C LEU A 310 -12.80 -5.75 -12.10
N GLY A 311 -13.98 -5.35 -11.62
CA GLY A 311 -15.26 -5.89 -12.06
C GLY A 311 -15.54 -7.32 -11.55
N GLU A 312 -16.77 -7.81 -11.80
CA GLU A 312 -17.20 -9.13 -11.27
C GLU A 312 -16.40 -10.28 -11.90
N TYR A 313 -15.97 -10.13 -13.16
CA TYR A 313 -15.17 -11.11 -13.91
C TYR A 313 -13.92 -10.44 -14.47
N PRO A 314 -12.83 -10.34 -13.67
CA PRO A 314 -11.60 -9.70 -14.11
C PRO A 314 -10.97 -10.42 -15.31
N VAL A 315 -11.19 -11.73 -15.44
CA VAL A 315 -10.84 -12.51 -16.63
C VAL A 315 -12.14 -13.09 -17.19
N ASP A 316 -12.53 -12.64 -18.38
CA ASP A 316 -13.75 -13.10 -19.10
C ASP A 316 -13.41 -13.51 -20.53
N GLY A 317 -12.61 -14.57 -20.63
CA GLY A 317 -12.02 -15.04 -21.86
C GLY A 317 -10.60 -14.52 -22.05
N PHE A 318 -9.76 -15.42 -22.53
CA PHE A 318 -8.36 -15.17 -22.86
C PHE A 318 -8.18 -15.31 -24.37
N SER A 319 -7.23 -14.58 -24.98
CA SER A 319 -7.00 -14.56 -26.43
C SER A 319 -6.81 -15.96 -27.02
N GLU A 320 -6.15 -16.80 -26.25
CA GLU A 320 -5.78 -18.17 -26.59
C GLU A 320 -6.78 -19.23 -26.12
N ASP A 321 -7.65 -18.88 -25.17
CA ASP A 321 -8.71 -19.75 -24.67
C ASP A 321 -9.86 -18.91 -24.09
N SER A 322 -10.90 -18.71 -24.88
CA SER A 322 -12.08 -17.95 -24.46
C SER A 322 -12.90 -18.64 -23.35
N THR A 323 -12.54 -19.86 -22.94
CA THR A 323 -13.23 -20.58 -21.85
C THR A 323 -12.66 -20.26 -20.47
N ILE A 324 -11.46 -19.66 -20.43
CA ILE A 324 -10.85 -19.20 -19.18
C ILE A 324 -11.65 -18.00 -18.66
N VAL A 325 -12.28 -18.21 -17.51
CA VAL A 325 -13.03 -17.18 -16.80
C VAL A 325 -12.64 -17.24 -15.32
N ARG A 326 -12.38 -16.08 -14.73
CA ARG A 326 -12.15 -15.92 -13.30
C ARG A 326 -13.07 -14.84 -12.75
N ARG A 327 -13.79 -15.19 -11.69
CA ARG A 327 -14.62 -14.26 -10.93
C ARG A 327 -13.76 -13.61 -9.86
N VAL A 328 -14.06 -12.38 -9.48
CA VAL A 328 -13.24 -11.58 -8.57
C VAL A 328 -12.89 -12.28 -7.24
N ASP A 329 -13.81 -13.03 -6.63
CA ASP A 329 -13.59 -13.79 -5.39
C ASP A 329 -12.72 -15.04 -5.53
N GLY A 330 -12.44 -15.44 -6.77
CA GLY A 330 -11.46 -16.46 -7.16
C GLY A 330 -10.19 -15.89 -7.78
N TYR A 331 -10.12 -14.58 -8.04
CA TYR A 331 -9.00 -13.92 -8.69
C TYR A 331 -8.15 -13.11 -7.70
N VAL A 332 -8.76 -12.39 -6.75
CA VAL A 332 -8.05 -11.51 -5.83
C VAL A 332 -8.25 -11.89 -4.36
N GLY A 333 -7.19 -11.79 -3.58
CA GLY A 333 -7.18 -11.80 -2.13
C GLY A 333 -6.69 -10.46 -1.57
N LEU A 334 -7.24 -10.03 -0.43
CA LEU A 334 -6.98 -8.71 0.16
C LEU A 334 -6.65 -8.83 1.64
N TRP A 335 -5.54 -8.22 2.07
CA TRP A 335 -5.25 -8.05 3.49
C TRP A 335 -6.10 -6.92 4.05
N SER A 336 -7.18 -7.28 4.75
CA SER A 336 -8.07 -6.27 5.34
C SER A 336 -8.86 -6.80 6.55
N ASN A 337 -9.14 -5.89 7.46
CA ASN A 337 -9.98 -6.03 8.63
C ASN A 337 -10.88 -4.78 8.70
N PRO A 338 -12.21 -4.90 8.86
CA PRO A 338 -12.98 -6.12 8.71
C PRO A 338 -12.87 -6.72 7.31
N HIS A 339 -13.33 -7.96 7.18
CA HIS A 339 -13.37 -8.69 5.91
C HIS A 339 -14.08 -7.90 4.82
N TYR A 340 -13.53 -7.97 3.62
CA TYR A 340 -14.00 -7.22 2.47
C TYR A 340 -15.07 -7.95 1.66
N TRP A 341 -16.04 -7.19 1.16
CA TRP A 341 -17.13 -7.68 0.33
C TRP A 341 -17.19 -6.88 -0.96
N PHE A 342 -17.19 -7.59 -2.09
CA PHE A 342 -17.40 -7.01 -3.41
C PHE A 342 -18.90 -6.99 -3.73
N PHE A 343 -19.42 -5.84 -4.15
CA PHE A 343 -20.83 -5.64 -4.45
C PHE A 343 -21.09 -5.64 -5.96
N GLY A 344 -21.28 -6.84 -6.51
CA GLY A 344 -21.57 -7.06 -7.93
C GLY A 344 -23.04 -6.96 -8.30
N SER A 345 -23.39 -7.58 -9.44
CA SER A 345 -24.76 -7.55 -9.99
C SER A 345 -25.79 -8.35 -9.18
N GLN A 346 -25.33 -9.24 -8.30
CA GLN A 346 -26.16 -10.15 -7.51
C GLN A 346 -25.92 -9.99 -6.00
N ASN A 347 -25.60 -11.08 -5.30
CA ASN A 347 -25.25 -11.05 -3.89
C ASN A 347 -23.81 -10.58 -3.71
N PRO A 348 -23.49 -9.92 -2.57
CA PRO A 348 -22.12 -9.58 -2.25
C PRO A 348 -21.22 -10.82 -2.25
N LEU A 349 -20.03 -10.69 -2.84
CA LEU A 349 -19.02 -11.73 -2.90
C LEU A 349 -17.98 -11.48 -1.80
N ALA A 350 -17.65 -12.52 -1.04
CA ALA A 350 -16.61 -12.45 -0.02
C ALA A 350 -15.24 -12.52 -0.68
N ILE A 351 -14.41 -11.49 -0.51
CA ILE A 351 -13.03 -11.48 -1.03
C ILE A 351 -12.10 -12.08 0.01
N ALA A 352 -11.31 -13.08 -0.37
CA ALA A 352 -10.47 -13.83 0.56
C ALA A 352 -9.56 -12.89 1.38
N SER A 353 -9.56 -13.07 2.70
CA SER A 353 -8.59 -12.40 3.57
C SER A 353 -7.29 -13.19 3.55
N ILE A 354 -6.18 -12.50 3.31
CA ILE A 354 -4.87 -13.12 3.14
C ILE A 354 -4.01 -12.82 4.37
N MET A 355 -3.24 -13.78 4.85
CA MET A 355 -2.27 -13.60 5.96
C MET A 355 -0.82 -13.84 5.52
N ASP A 356 -0.66 -14.55 4.41
CA ASP A 356 0.60 -14.84 3.73
C ASP A 356 0.71 -13.91 2.51
N LEU A 357 1.95 -13.64 2.07
CA LEU A 357 2.23 -12.75 0.93
C LEU A 357 1.65 -11.33 1.08
N ILE A 358 1.70 -10.78 2.30
CA ILE A 358 1.26 -9.41 2.64
C ILE A 358 2.42 -8.43 2.78
N GLY A 359 3.54 -8.75 2.14
CA GLY A 359 4.80 -8.05 2.31
C GLY A 359 5.56 -8.46 3.55
N ALA A 360 6.85 -8.15 3.53
CA ALA A 360 7.76 -8.55 4.57
C ALA A 360 7.69 -7.63 5.80
N PRO A 361 7.88 -8.20 7.01
CA PRO A 361 8.08 -7.39 8.20
C PRO A 361 9.28 -6.46 8.02
N GLY A 362 9.07 -5.16 8.20
CA GLY A 362 10.13 -4.16 8.07
C GLY A 362 10.59 -3.88 6.64
N ASN A 363 9.72 -4.11 5.64
CA ASN A 363 9.96 -3.64 4.27
C ASN A 363 10.39 -2.17 4.30
N GLN A 364 11.59 -1.87 3.78
CA GLN A 364 12.21 -0.55 3.94
C GLN A 364 11.42 0.58 3.26
N GLN A 365 10.85 0.32 2.08
CA GLN A 365 10.07 1.30 1.34
C GLN A 365 8.70 1.52 1.99
N ALA A 366 8.02 0.45 2.38
CA ALA A 366 6.71 0.54 3.03
C ALA A 366 6.81 1.22 4.41
N VAL A 367 7.81 0.86 5.24
CA VAL A 367 8.06 1.50 6.54
C VAL A 367 8.35 2.99 6.38
N TYR A 368 9.07 3.37 5.32
CA TYR A 368 9.37 4.77 5.06
C TYR A 368 8.11 5.55 4.64
N SER A 369 7.32 4.98 3.73
CA SER A 369 6.07 5.58 3.21
C SER A 369 5.02 5.73 4.32
N HIS A 370 4.87 4.71 5.18
CA HIS A 370 3.88 4.70 6.25
C HIS A 370 4.33 5.39 7.55
N ARG A 371 5.52 6.02 7.61
CA ARG A 371 6.10 6.53 8.87
C ARG A 371 5.19 7.52 9.62
N ASP A 372 4.44 8.32 8.87
CA ASP A 372 3.54 9.37 9.36
C ASP A 372 2.08 9.11 8.94
N HIS A 373 1.78 7.90 8.45
CA HIS A 373 0.47 7.53 7.90
C HIS A 373 -0.50 7.05 9.00
N ASP A 374 -1.70 7.63 9.04
CA ASP A 374 -2.81 7.19 9.89
C ASP A 374 -3.66 6.13 9.17
N VAL A 375 -3.41 4.86 9.50
CA VAL A 375 -4.08 3.66 8.95
C VAL A 375 -5.62 3.70 8.99
N TYR A 376 -6.22 4.60 9.76
CA TYR A 376 -7.67 4.70 9.89
C TYR A 376 -8.32 5.74 8.96
N ALA A 377 -7.54 6.68 8.45
CA ALA A 377 -8.07 7.89 7.81
C ALA A 377 -7.30 8.32 6.57
N ASP A 378 -5.98 8.11 6.53
CA ASP A 378 -5.18 8.59 5.42
C ASP A 378 -5.34 7.62 4.22
N PRO A 379 -5.45 8.13 2.98
CA PRO A 379 -5.41 7.28 1.79
C PRO A 379 -4.09 6.51 1.71
N GLU A 380 -4.15 5.29 1.17
CA GLU A 380 -2.98 4.43 1.07
C GLU A 380 -1.93 5.01 0.14
N ASN A 381 -0.70 5.10 0.65
CA ASN A 381 0.46 5.58 -0.08
C ASN A 381 1.43 4.44 -0.49
N PHE A 382 1.13 3.21 -0.08
CA PHE A 382 1.88 2.03 -0.46
C PHE A 382 0.94 0.86 -0.75
N LEU A 383 1.19 0.17 -1.87
CA LEU A 383 0.48 -1.04 -2.28
C LEU A 383 1.50 -2.13 -2.55
N HIS A 384 1.38 -3.24 -1.83
CA HIS A 384 2.11 -4.47 -2.09
C HIS A 384 1.22 -5.42 -2.89
N ILE A 385 1.72 -5.87 -4.05
CA ILE A 385 1.00 -6.76 -4.96
C ILE A 385 1.86 -7.97 -5.25
N GLU A 386 1.30 -9.17 -5.09
CA GLU A 386 1.94 -10.44 -5.46
C GLU A 386 1.10 -11.13 -6.53
N LEU A 387 1.75 -11.55 -7.61
CA LEU A 387 1.14 -12.18 -8.78
C LEU A 387 1.46 -13.67 -8.79
N ASP A 388 0.47 -14.49 -9.06
CA ASP A 388 0.68 -15.92 -9.24
C ASP A 388 1.46 -16.19 -10.54
N GLU A 389 2.55 -16.92 -10.41
CA GLU A 389 3.41 -17.30 -11.53
C GLU A 389 2.75 -18.29 -12.48
N TYR A 390 1.92 -19.18 -11.94
CA TYR A 390 1.14 -20.17 -12.67
C TYR A 390 -0.29 -20.19 -12.15
N PRO A 391 -1.12 -19.19 -12.51
CA PRO A 391 -2.48 -19.07 -12.01
C PRO A 391 -3.24 -20.40 -12.15
N ASP A 392 -3.74 -20.93 -11.03
CA ASP A 392 -4.58 -22.14 -10.94
C ASP A 392 -5.76 -22.04 -11.93
N GLY A 393 -6.18 -20.80 -12.22
CA GLY A 393 -6.41 -20.22 -13.56
C GLY A 393 -6.66 -21.13 -14.77
N LEU A 394 -5.53 -21.46 -15.37
CA LEU A 394 -5.40 -21.38 -16.82
C LEU A 394 -5.49 -22.75 -17.45
N TRP A 395 -4.62 -23.68 -17.06
CA TRP A 395 -4.53 -25.01 -17.65
C TRP A 395 -3.94 -26.05 -16.68
N GLU A 396 -3.95 -27.32 -17.09
CA GLU A 396 -3.25 -28.39 -16.39
C GLU A 396 -1.72 -28.13 -16.45
N PRO A 397 -0.94 -28.61 -15.45
CA PRO A 397 0.50 -28.38 -15.38
C PRO A 397 1.33 -28.71 -16.62
N THR A 398 0.82 -29.57 -17.50
CA THR A 398 1.49 -29.97 -18.74
C THR A 398 1.46 -28.91 -19.83
N ASP A 399 0.66 -27.85 -19.67
CA ASP A 399 0.51 -26.78 -20.66
C ASP A 399 1.31 -25.51 -20.30
N TRP A 400 2.13 -25.52 -19.24
CA TRP A 400 2.88 -24.33 -18.80
C TRP A 400 3.94 -23.83 -19.79
N GLU A 401 4.47 -24.69 -20.66
CA GLU A 401 5.32 -24.22 -21.78
C GLU A 401 4.58 -23.23 -22.68
N ARG A 402 3.25 -23.35 -22.77
CA ARG A 402 2.37 -22.45 -23.52
C ARG A 402 2.31 -21.06 -22.89
N TRP A 403 2.29 -20.99 -21.56
CA TRP A 403 2.15 -19.77 -20.77
C TRP A 403 3.28 -18.77 -21.03
N LEU A 404 4.49 -19.29 -21.26
CA LEU A 404 5.72 -18.52 -21.45
C LEU A 404 6.38 -18.79 -22.82
N MET A 405 5.57 -18.88 -23.88
CA MET A 405 6.09 -19.10 -25.24
C MET A 405 6.66 -17.83 -25.83
N GLY A 406 7.90 -17.89 -26.33
CA GLY A 406 8.49 -16.77 -27.03
C GLY A 406 9.94 -17.02 -27.46
N PRO A 407 10.62 -15.95 -27.89
CA PRO A 407 12.05 -16.01 -28.16
C PRO A 407 12.85 -16.32 -26.88
N ARG A 408 14.08 -16.79 -27.10
CA ARG A 408 15.12 -16.94 -26.09
C ARG A 408 16.36 -16.13 -26.55
N PRO A 409 16.96 -15.30 -25.69
CA PRO A 409 16.56 -15.01 -24.30
C PRO A 409 15.15 -14.39 -24.21
N PRO A 410 14.49 -14.48 -23.04
CA PRO A 410 13.09 -14.08 -22.89
C PRO A 410 12.88 -12.62 -23.28
N THR A 411 11.71 -12.34 -23.90
CA THR A 411 11.29 -10.96 -24.17
C THR A 411 9.88 -10.72 -23.70
N LEU A 412 9.36 -9.50 -23.88
CA LEU A 412 7.95 -9.22 -23.58
C LEU A 412 6.99 -10.13 -24.37
N GLU A 413 7.37 -10.61 -25.56
CA GLU A 413 6.57 -11.60 -26.31
C GLU A 413 6.42 -12.91 -25.52
N THR A 414 7.48 -13.35 -24.84
CA THR A 414 7.47 -14.53 -23.97
C THR A 414 6.44 -14.42 -22.85
N TYR A 415 6.27 -13.22 -22.28
CA TYR A 415 5.33 -12.96 -21.18
C TYR A 415 3.98 -12.42 -21.65
N GLY A 416 3.69 -12.41 -22.96
CA GLY A 416 2.49 -11.76 -23.50
C GLY A 416 1.18 -12.28 -22.91
N LEU A 417 1.09 -13.59 -22.68
CA LEU A 417 -0.07 -14.22 -22.04
C LEU A 417 -0.17 -13.83 -20.55
N ALA A 418 0.95 -13.81 -19.83
CA ALA A 418 0.97 -13.36 -18.44
C ALA A 418 0.49 -11.92 -18.29
N VAL A 419 1.00 -11.02 -19.13
CA VAL A 419 0.57 -9.62 -19.18
C VAL A 419 -0.92 -9.51 -19.51
N GLU A 420 -1.41 -10.26 -20.51
CA GLU A 420 -2.84 -10.26 -20.85
C GLU A 420 -3.72 -10.68 -19.67
N TYR A 421 -3.29 -11.68 -18.90
CA TYR A 421 -4.06 -12.20 -17.77
C TYR A 421 -4.19 -11.18 -16.63
N TYR A 422 -3.12 -10.42 -16.38
CA TYR A 422 -3.09 -9.37 -15.36
C TYR A 422 -3.52 -7.98 -15.88
N GLN A 423 -3.94 -7.88 -17.15
CA GLN A 423 -4.36 -6.64 -17.77
C GLN A 423 -5.51 -5.95 -17.03
N SER A 424 -6.44 -6.71 -16.46
CA SER A 424 -7.56 -6.16 -15.68
C SER A 424 -7.09 -5.54 -14.37
N LEU A 425 -6.08 -6.09 -13.71
CA LEU A 425 -5.44 -5.47 -12.56
C LEU A 425 -4.77 -4.15 -12.94
N ILE A 426 -3.98 -4.14 -14.02
CA ILE A 426 -3.32 -2.92 -14.53
C ILE A 426 -4.38 -1.84 -14.84
N SER A 427 -5.48 -2.23 -15.47
CA SER A 427 -6.55 -1.31 -15.85
C SER A 427 -7.35 -0.80 -14.65
N ALA A 428 -7.56 -1.64 -13.62
CA ALA A 428 -8.19 -1.25 -12.38
C ALA A 428 -7.34 -0.22 -11.62
N VAL A 429 -6.03 -0.46 -11.52
CA VAL A 429 -5.07 0.49 -10.93
C VAL A 429 -5.10 1.82 -11.69
N ASP A 430 -4.93 1.81 -13.02
CA ASP A 430 -4.97 3.03 -13.83
C ASP A 430 -6.27 3.82 -13.63
N SER A 431 -7.42 3.14 -13.66
CA SER A 431 -8.72 3.79 -13.49
C SER A 431 -8.87 4.45 -12.13
N VAL A 432 -8.48 3.76 -11.05
CA VAL A 432 -8.68 4.25 -9.68
C VAL A 432 -7.67 5.34 -9.34
N ILE A 433 -6.41 5.18 -9.71
CA ILE A 433 -5.37 6.21 -9.56
C ILE A 433 -5.79 7.49 -10.29
N ARG A 434 -6.21 7.40 -11.56
CA ARG A 434 -6.71 8.56 -12.29
C ARG A 434 -7.92 9.20 -11.61
N PHE A 435 -8.83 8.41 -11.07
CA PHE A 435 -10.00 8.93 -10.37
C PHE A 435 -9.58 9.77 -9.15
N TYR A 436 -8.80 9.21 -8.22
CA TYR A 436 -8.42 9.90 -6.98
C TYR A 436 -7.53 11.12 -7.22
N PHE A 437 -6.65 11.10 -8.23
CA PHE A 437 -5.74 12.23 -8.48
C PHE A 437 -6.28 13.31 -9.41
N THR A 438 -7.46 13.12 -10.03
CA THR A 438 -8.01 14.12 -10.97
C THR A 438 -9.39 14.64 -10.61
N ALA A 439 -10.12 13.97 -9.70
CA ALA A 439 -11.44 14.42 -9.26
C ALA A 439 -11.32 15.24 -7.96
N PRO A 440 -11.58 16.56 -7.98
CA PRO A 440 -11.62 17.34 -6.75
C PRO A 440 -12.86 16.95 -5.93
N ASP A 441 -12.66 16.57 -4.68
CA ASP A 441 -13.78 16.37 -3.76
C ASP A 441 -14.29 17.71 -3.22
N THR A 442 -15.59 17.91 -3.33
CA THR A 442 -16.30 19.10 -2.83
C THR A 442 -17.53 18.73 -2.01
N VAL A 443 -17.72 17.43 -1.75
CA VAL A 443 -18.90 16.90 -1.08
C VAL A 443 -18.49 16.55 0.35
N PRO A 444 -19.10 17.17 1.37
CA PRO A 444 -18.82 16.79 2.73
C PRO A 444 -19.37 15.39 3.05
N PRO A 445 -18.79 14.72 4.06
CA PRO A 445 -19.33 13.45 4.52
C PRO A 445 -20.80 13.52 4.91
N PRO A 446 -21.54 12.39 4.90
CA PRO A 446 -22.93 12.36 5.33
C PRO A 446 -23.12 12.86 6.77
N VAL A 447 -24.19 13.62 6.99
CA VAL A 447 -24.57 14.12 8.32
C VAL A 447 -24.91 12.96 9.25
N VAL A 448 -24.29 12.95 10.43
CA VAL A 448 -24.60 12.00 11.49
C VAL A 448 -25.62 12.56 12.49
N THR A 449 -26.32 11.68 13.17
CA THR A 449 -27.28 12.00 14.23
C THR A 449 -26.71 11.57 15.57
N LEU A 450 -26.50 12.49 16.49
CA LEU A 450 -26.13 12.18 17.87
C LEU A 450 -27.39 11.69 18.57
N TYR A 451 -27.43 10.43 19.00
CA TYR A 451 -28.61 9.84 19.62
C TYR A 451 -28.45 9.53 21.11
N GLN A 452 -27.22 9.58 21.63
CA GLN A 452 -26.97 9.32 23.05
C GLN A 452 -25.71 10.02 23.55
N VAL A 453 -25.81 10.66 24.71
CA VAL A 453 -24.66 11.14 25.51
C VAL A 453 -24.83 10.59 26.91
N THR A 454 -23.88 9.79 27.40
CA THR A 454 -23.97 9.11 28.70
C THR A 454 -22.89 9.61 29.64
N LYS A 455 -23.27 10.04 30.85
CA LYS A 455 -22.28 10.35 31.90
C LYS A 455 -21.53 9.09 32.32
N LEU A 456 -20.20 9.16 32.34
CA LEU A 456 -19.35 8.12 32.92
C LEU A 456 -18.93 8.46 34.35
N ASN A 457 -18.48 9.69 34.58
CA ASN A 457 -18.13 10.22 35.90
C ASN A 457 -18.18 11.76 35.91
N SER A 458 -17.57 12.42 36.89
CA SER A 458 -17.62 13.88 37.08
C SER A 458 -16.95 14.71 35.98
N SER A 459 -16.19 14.11 35.05
CA SER A 459 -15.44 14.81 34.01
C SER A 459 -15.45 14.09 32.66
N GLU A 460 -16.25 13.05 32.50
CA GLU A 460 -16.21 12.15 31.33
C GLU A 460 -17.61 11.76 30.86
N VAL A 461 -17.75 11.69 29.53
CA VAL A 461 -18.97 11.26 28.84
C VAL A 461 -18.66 10.29 27.72
N TYR A 462 -19.65 9.47 27.37
CA TYR A 462 -19.63 8.63 26.18
C TYR A 462 -20.71 9.10 25.20
N LEU A 463 -20.30 9.49 23.99
CA LEU A 463 -21.20 9.94 22.92
C LEU A 463 -21.44 8.80 21.93
N ARG A 464 -22.63 8.75 21.34
CA ARG A 464 -22.96 7.79 20.26
C ARG A 464 -23.80 8.44 19.16
N TRP A 465 -23.42 8.15 17.93
CA TRP A 465 -24.02 8.73 16.72
C TRP A 465 -24.33 7.67 15.66
N ASN A 466 -25.29 7.96 14.79
CA ASN A 466 -25.66 7.15 13.62
C ASN A 466 -26.30 8.01 12.51
N PRO A 467 -26.28 7.59 11.24
CA PRO A 467 -25.47 6.52 10.67
C PRO A 467 -23.96 6.84 10.74
N PRO A 468 -23.07 5.92 10.32
CA PRO A 468 -21.67 6.25 10.02
C PRO A 468 -21.57 7.40 9.00
N ALA A 469 -20.51 8.20 9.07
CA ALA A 469 -20.15 9.18 8.04
C ALA A 469 -19.40 8.50 6.89
N ALA A 470 -20.05 7.56 6.20
CA ALA A 470 -19.44 6.80 5.11
C ALA A 470 -19.08 7.74 3.95
N ASP A 471 -17.79 7.96 3.77
CA ASP A 471 -17.19 8.86 2.80
C ASP A 471 -15.79 8.30 2.43
N PRO A 472 -15.41 8.24 1.13
CA PRO A 472 -14.12 7.66 0.71
C PRO A 472 -12.92 8.48 1.19
N ASN A 473 -13.13 9.76 1.49
CA ASN A 473 -12.11 10.72 1.89
C ASN A 473 -12.28 11.11 3.37
N PHE A 474 -12.98 10.32 4.18
CA PHE A 474 -13.23 10.61 5.58
C PHE A 474 -11.93 10.89 6.36
N ASP A 475 -11.85 12.05 6.99
CA ASP A 475 -10.72 12.45 7.84
C ASP A 475 -11.05 12.22 9.32
N THR A 476 -12.16 12.80 9.79
CA THR A 476 -12.45 12.73 11.22
C THR A 476 -13.89 13.06 11.60
N TYR A 477 -14.32 12.52 12.75
CA TYR A 477 -15.45 13.04 13.50
C TYR A 477 -15.04 14.26 14.34
N ILE A 478 -15.88 15.30 14.32
CA ILE A 478 -15.72 16.51 15.11
C ILE A 478 -16.72 16.49 16.27
N LEU A 479 -16.22 16.44 17.51
CA LEU A 479 -17.06 16.49 18.71
C LEU A 479 -17.14 17.91 19.26
N TYR A 480 -18.31 18.53 19.17
CA TYR A 480 -18.60 19.84 19.76
C TYR A 480 -19.15 19.69 21.17
N PHE A 481 -18.76 20.59 22.07
CA PHE A 481 -19.27 20.63 23.44
C PHE A 481 -19.28 22.06 24.00
N ASP A 482 -20.34 22.44 24.70
CA ASP A 482 -20.47 23.77 25.29
C ASP A 482 -21.45 23.75 26.48
N THR A 483 -21.34 24.71 27.39
CA THR A 483 -22.33 24.94 28.46
C THR A 483 -23.51 25.80 28.00
N ALA A 484 -23.40 26.38 26.80
CA ALA A 484 -24.48 27.02 26.08
C ALA A 484 -24.98 26.13 24.93
N ALA A 485 -26.00 26.59 24.20
CA ALA A 485 -26.43 25.93 22.97
C ALA A 485 -25.28 25.87 21.96
N ILE A 486 -25.08 24.69 21.35
CA ILE A 486 -24.00 24.47 20.38
C ILE A 486 -24.09 25.46 19.20
N SER A 487 -22.96 26.07 18.86
CA SER A 487 -22.84 27.09 17.81
C SER A 487 -21.50 26.97 17.06
N ASP A 488 -21.29 27.82 16.04
CA ASP A 488 -20.02 27.87 15.29
C ASP A 488 -18.82 28.30 16.14
N SER A 489 -19.07 28.95 17.30
CA SER A 489 -18.03 29.35 18.25
C SER A 489 -17.78 28.32 19.36
N SER A 490 -18.54 27.22 19.40
CA SER A 490 -18.42 26.23 20.46
C SER A 490 -17.09 25.48 20.34
N PRO A 491 -16.44 25.15 21.47
CA PRO A 491 -15.26 24.29 21.48
C PRO A 491 -15.53 22.95 20.81
N PHE A 492 -14.50 22.41 20.16
CA PHE A 492 -14.55 21.08 19.58
C PHE A 492 -13.22 20.34 19.72
N VAL A 493 -13.27 19.03 19.55
CA VAL A 493 -12.11 18.15 19.42
C VAL A 493 -12.27 17.27 18.17
N THR A 494 -11.13 16.83 17.64
CA THR A 494 -11.00 15.98 16.44
C THR A 494 -10.01 14.85 16.72
N ARG A 495 -9.60 14.12 15.67
CA ARG A 495 -8.50 13.13 15.71
C ARG A 495 -7.15 13.65 16.27
N GLU A 496 -6.94 14.96 16.31
CA GLU A 496 -5.76 15.60 16.94
C GLU A 496 -5.59 15.29 18.43
N VAL A 497 -6.62 14.75 19.08
CA VAL A 497 -6.58 14.33 20.49
C VAL A 497 -6.23 12.84 20.56
N PRO A 498 -5.02 12.43 20.99
CA PRO A 498 -4.51 11.08 20.75
C PRO A 498 -5.29 9.93 21.39
N TYR A 499 -6.07 10.19 22.45
CA TYR A 499 -6.87 9.14 23.09
C TYR A 499 -8.23 8.90 22.41
N LEU A 500 -8.62 9.77 21.47
CA LEU A 500 -9.90 9.73 20.75
C LEU A 500 -9.80 8.94 19.43
N THR A 501 -9.18 7.76 19.46
CA THR A 501 -8.98 6.92 18.26
C THR A 501 -10.30 6.55 17.56
N GLY A 502 -11.42 6.58 18.28
CA GLY A 502 -12.75 6.39 17.70
C GLY A 502 -13.20 7.50 16.74
N LEU A 503 -12.46 8.60 16.61
CA LEU A 503 -12.76 9.69 15.67
C LEU A 503 -12.09 9.52 14.31
N HIS A 504 -11.21 8.55 14.15
CA HIS A 504 -10.43 8.34 12.93
C HIS A 504 -11.12 7.35 11.97
N ASP A 505 -11.93 6.42 12.48
CA ASP A 505 -12.61 5.41 11.68
C ASP A 505 -14.08 5.78 11.50
N PHE A 506 -14.48 6.04 10.25
CA PHE A 506 -15.85 6.44 9.92
C PHE A 506 -16.90 5.38 10.34
N ASN A 507 -16.53 4.11 10.47
CA ASN A 507 -17.43 3.05 10.94
C ASN A 507 -17.69 3.10 12.44
N LYS A 508 -16.92 3.87 13.21
CA LYS A 508 -17.17 4.09 14.63
C LYS A 508 -18.40 4.96 14.82
N GLN A 509 -19.21 4.55 15.80
CA GLN A 509 -20.49 5.16 16.15
C GLN A 509 -20.51 5.69 17.58
N GLY A 510 -19.33 6.03 18.11
CA GLY A 510 -19.20 6.54 19.46
C GLY A 510 -17.76 6.73 19.92
N SER A 511 -17.58 7.63 20.88
CA SER A 511 -16.28 7.89 21.51
C SER A 511 -16.46 8.43 22.93
N GLU A 512 -15.41 8.29 23.73
CA GLU A 512 -15.37 8.76 25.11
C GLU A 512 -14.65 10.11 25.19
N LEU A 513 -15.33 11.17 25.60
CA LEU A 513 -14.73 12.48 25.83
C LEU A 513 -14.38 12.65 27.32
N ARG A 514 -13.15 13.08 27.61
CA ARG A 514 -12.59 13.19 28.96
C ARG A 514 -12.13 14.62 29.27
N GLY A 515 -11.92 14.90 30.55
CA GLY A 515 -11.30 16.15 31.00
C GLY A 515 -12.23 17.37 30.94
N LEU A 516 -13.55 17.17 31.01
CA LEU A 516 -14.51 18.27 31.10
C LEU A 516 -14.30 19.08 32.38
N ALA A 517 -14.23 20.41 32.25
CA ALA A 517 -13.93 21.32 33.35
C ALA A 517 -15.11 21.53 34.32
N THR A 518 -16.33 21.42 33.78
CA THR A 518 -17.59 21.51 34.51
C THR A 518 -18.24 20.12 34.58
N PRO A 519 -19.16 19.83 35.52
CA PRO A 519 -19.88 18.56 35.51
C PRO A 519 -20.59 18.31 34.15
N PRO A 520 -20.53 17.08 33.60
CA PRO A 520 -21.10 16.75 32.30
C PRO A 520 -22.55 17.19 32.10
N GLU A 521 -23.37 17.13 33.14
CA GLU A 521 -24.80 17.49 33.08
C GLU A 521 -25.08 18.94 32.70
N GLU A 522 -24.06 19.81 32.74
CA GLU A 522 -24.16 21.22 32.33
C GLU A 522 -23.70 21.46 30.88
N TYR A 523 -23.32 20.41 30.14
CA TYR A 523 -22.92 20.52 28.74
C TYR A 523 -24.01 20.05 27.76
N GLU A 524 -24.05 20.72 26.62
CA GLU A 524 -24.62 20.24 25.37
C GLU A 524 -23.50 19.71 24.45
N PHE A 525 -23.84 18.73 23.62
CA PHE A 525 -22.92 18.08 22.69
C PHE A 525 -23.54 17.97 21.30
N ALA A 526 -22.70 18.06 20.27
CA ALA A 526 -23.06 17.72 18.89
C ALA A 526 -21.87 17.02 18.21
N VAL A 527 -22.15 16.34 17.11
CA VAL A 527 -21.13 15.65 16.30
C VAL A 527 -21.27 16.11 14.85
N ALA A 528 -20.16 16.35 14.19
CA ALA A 528 -20.09 16.44 12.72
C ALA A 528 -18.99 15.51 12.22
N SER A 529 -18.79 15.49 10.91
CA SER A 529 -17.73 14.77 10.21
C SER A 529 -17.09 15.71 9.20
N ARG A 530 -15.84 15.41 8.83
CA ARG A 530 -15.05 16.16 7.86
C ARG A 530 -14.22 15.18 7.04
N ASP A 531 -14.00 15.51 5.76
CA ASP A 531 -13.10 14.79 4.87
C ASP A 531 -11.68 15.39 4.86
N VAL A 532 -10.73 14.74 4.18
CA VAL A 532 -9.34 15.21 4.07
C VAL A 532 -9.22 16.54 3.30
N PHE A 533 -10.23 16.90 2.49
CA PHE A 533 -10.30 18.16 1.74
C PHE A 533 -10.92 19.32 2.54
N GLY A 534 -11.31 19.08 3.79
CA GLY A 534 -11.86 20.07 4.71
C GLY A 534 -13.36 20.33 4.54
N ASN A 535 -14.07 19.62 3.67
CA ASN A 535 -15.51 19.70 3.57
C ASN A 535 -16.13 19.12 4.84
N THR A 536 -16.86 19.97 5.57
CA THR A 536 -17.45 19.61 6.87
C THR A 536 -18.96 19.43 6.73
N ALA A 537 -19.46 18.29 7.21
CA ALA A 537 -20.88 18.00 7.27
C ALA A 537 -21.62 18.99 8.19
N GLU A 538 -22.92 19.16 7.99
CA GLU A 538 -23.75 19.84 8.98
C GLU A 538 -23.66 19.12 10.34
N ARG A 539 -23.69 19.88 11.43
CA ARG A 539 -23.69 19.30 12.78
C ARG A 539 -24.97 18.50 13.01
N SER A 540 -24.84 17.45 13.79
CA SER A 540 -25.97 16.72 14.34
C SER A 540 -26.88 17.62 15.18
N ASN A 541 -28.03 17.08 15.55
CA ASN A 541 -28.79 17.62 16.68
C ASN A 541 -27.91 17.77 17.93
N SER A 542 -28.19 18.80 18.73
CA SER A 542 -27.59 18.97 20.05
C SER A 542 -28.29 18.08 21.07
N LEU A 543 -27.53 17.39 21.91
CA LEU A 543 -28.04 16.66 23.06
C LEU A 543 -27.28 17.05 24.33
N GLY A 544 -28.03 17.33 25.39
CA GLY A 544 -27.49 17.31 26.75
C GLY A 544 -27.22 15.87 27.21
N VAL A 545 -26.54 15.73 28.35
CA VAL A 545 -26.26 14.42 28.93
C VAL A 545 -27.55 13.71 29.33
N THR A 546 -27.74 12.51 28.79
CA THR A 546 -28.72 11.54 29.28
C THR A 546 -28.06 10.65 30.34
N ASP A 547 -28.69 10.52 31.49
CA ASP A 547 -27.99 10.02 32.67
C ASP A 547 -27.52 8.55 32.57
N GLY A 548 -26.26 8.36 32.98
CA GLY A 548 -25.56 7.09 33.16
C GLY A 548 -26.05 6.27 34.36
N PRO A 549 -25.30 5.22 34.78
CA PRO A 549 -25.76 4.30 35.82
C PRO A 549 -26.00 5.00 37.17
N ILE A 550 -26.93 4.43 37.94
CA ILE A 550 -27.12 4.70 39.37
C ILE A 550 -25.81 4.57 40.17
N GLY A 551 -25.64 5.36 41.24
CA GLY A 551 -24.37 5.43 41.99
C GLY A 551 -23.97 4.11 42.68
N SER A 552 -24.94 3.33 43.15
CA SER A 552 -24.71 2.01 43.75
C SER A 552 -25.91 1.10 43.51
N LEU A 553 -25.66 -0.13 43.05
CA LEU A 553 -26.67 -1.17 42.86
C LEU A 553 -26.44 -2.31 43.86
N ILE A 554 -27.41 -2.55 44.72
CA ILE A 554 -27.43 -3.68 45.63
C ILE A 554 -28.38 -4.73 45.05
N VAL A 555 -27.87 -5.96 44.88
CA VAL A 555 -28.64 -7.11 44.42
C VAL A 555 -28.80 -8.07 45.60
N MET A 556 -30.05 -8.35 45.99
CA MET A 556 -30.36 -9.28 47.08
C MET A 556 -31.21 -10.43 46.54
N ALA A 557 -30.77 -11.68 46.78
CA ALA A 557 -31.61 -12.85 46.55
C ALA A 557 -32.67 -12.92 47.66
N VAL A 558 -33.95 -12.84 47.28
CA VAL A 558 -35.09 -12.92 48.22
C VAL A 558 -35.59 -14.37 48.33
N SER A 559 -35.58 -15.09 47.21
CA SER A 559 -35.91 -16.52 47.12
C SER A 559 -35.12 -17.16 45.96
N ARG A 560 -35.37 -18.44 45.67
CA ARG A 560 -34.73 -19.16 44.57
C ARG A 560 -35.01 -18.54 43.19
N ASP A 561 -36.12 -17.84 43.06
CA ASP A 561 -36.66 -17.29 41.80
C ASP A 561 -36.89 -15.77 41.85
N THR A 562 -36.57 -15.10 42.97
CA THR A 562 -36.83 -13.66 43.12
C THR A 562 -35.59 -12.92 43.59
N VAL A 563 -35.26 -11.85 42.87
CA VAL A 563 -34.21 -10.89 43.24
C VAL A 563 -34.81 -9.52 43.52
N GLU A 564 -34.26 -8.84 44.51
CA GLU A 564 -34.55 -7.44 44.80
C GLU A 564 -33.33 -6.60 44.44
N LEU A 565 -33.56 -5.61 43.59
CA LEU A 565 -32.59 -4.61 43.18
C LEU A 565 -32.89 -3.34 43.97
N ARG A 566 -31.87 -2.76 44.60
CA ARG A 566 -31.97 -1.45 45.27
C ARG A 566 -30.85 -0.54 44.80
N TRP A 567 -31.16 0.74 44.70
CA TRP A 567 -30.18 1.73 44.32
C TRP A 567 -30.37 3.07 44.99
N GLU A 568 -29.32 3.87 44.92
CA GLU A 568 -29.33 5.24 45.39
C GLU A 568 -29.97 6.15 44.33
N SER A 569 -31.09 6.78 44.69
CA SER A 569 -31.75 7.83 43.92
C SER A 569 -31.02 9.16 44.06
N GLN A 570 -30.91 9.93 42.98
CA GLN A 570 -30.44 11.30 43.03
C GLN A 570 -31.62 12.31 43.03
N PRO A 571 -31.43 13.53 43.57
CA PRO A 571 -32.44 14.58 43.50
C PRO A 571 -32.80 14.89 42.02
N GLY A 572 -34.08 14.79 41.68
CA GLY A 572 -34.59 15.03 40.31
C GLY A 572 -34.97 13.76 39.54
N ASP A 573 -34.65 12.58 40.05
CA ASP A 573 -35.03 11.32 39.41
C ASP A 573 -36.55 11.10 39.47
N SER A 574 -37.15 10.74 38.33
CA SER A 574 -38.59 10.51 38.22
C SER A 574 -38.96 9.09 37.80
N LEU A 575 -38.06 8.39 37.10
CA LEU A 575 -38.28 7.05 36.58
C LEU A 575 -36.93 6.34 36.34
N TYR A 576 -36.93 5.02 36.42
CA TYR A 576 -35.75 4.18 36.22
C TYR A 576 -36.09 3.01 35.30
N GLY A 577 -35.24 2.73 34.31
CA GLY A 577 -35.30 1.54 33.48
C GLY A 577 -34.51 0.40 34.13
N VAL A 578 -35.14 -0.76 34.30
CA VAL A 578 -34.52 -1.96 34.85
C VAL A 578 -34.21 -2.94 33.71
N TYR A 579 -32.95 -3.32 33.56
CA TYR A 579 -32.49 -4.21 32.51
C TYR A 579 -31.79 -5.44 33.11
N ALA A 580 -31.92 -6.57 32.45
CA ALA A 580 -31.20 -7.79 32.79
C ALA A 580 -30.61 -8.45 31.55
N LYS A 581 -29.57 -9.24 31.77
CA LYS A 581 -28.90 -10.04 30.75
C LYS A 581 -28.77 -11.47 31.29
N SER A 582 -29.16 -12.48 30.51
CA SER A 582 -28.92 -13.89 30.87
C SER A 582 -27.48 -14.28 30.53
N LEU A 583 -27.04 -15.46 31.01
CA LEU A 583 -25.72 -16.01 30.64
C LEU A 583 -25.58 -16.30 29.14
N ALA A 584 -26.70 -16.51 28.43
CA ALA A 584 -26.71 -16.88 27.01
C ALA A 584 -26.85 -15.68 26.06
N ASP A 585 -27.26 -14.52 26.58
CA ASP A 585 -27.49 -13.33 25.75
C ASP A 585 -26.22 -12.48 25.63
N THR A 586 -26.10 -11.72 24.53
CA THR A 586 -25.02 -10.74 24.34
C THR A 586 -25.44 -9.32 24.76
N VAL A 587 -26.74 -9.04 24.84
CA VAL A 587 -27.31 -7.70 25.10
C VAL A 587 -28.17 -7.66 26.36
N PHE A 588 -28.34 -6.46 26.94
CA PHE A 588 -29.27 -6.22 28.05
C PHE A 588 -30.70 -6.04 27.51
N VAL A 589 -31.66 -6.76 28.08
CA VAL A 589 -33.08 -6.64 27.77
C VAL A 589 -33.76 -5.81 28.86
N LYS A 590 -34.57 -4.83 28.46
CA LYS A 590 -35.38 -4.05 29.40
C LYS A 590 -36.50 -4.91 29.96
N LEU A 591 -36.53 -5.05 31.28
CA LEU A 591 -37.56 -5.82 31.97
C LEU A 591 -38.75 -4.95 32.37
N THR A 592 -38.47 -3.78 32.95
CA THR A 592 -39.52 -2.91 33.47
C THR A 592 -39.04 -1.47 33.64
N GLU A 593 -39.98 -0.58 33.97
CA GLU A 593 -39.72 0.77 34.45
C GLU A 593 -40.33 0.94 35.83
N VAL A 594 -39.61 1.60 36.73
CA VAL A 594 -40.09 1.89 38.08
C VAL A 594 -39.84 3.35 38.47
N SER A 595 -40.71 3.92 39.29
CA SER A 595 -40.56 5.28 39.83
C SER A 595 -39.90 5.33 41.20
N GLN A 596 -39.44 4.18 41.70
CA GLN A 596 -38.84 4.04 43.02
C GLN A 596 -37.42 3.50 42.87
N SER A 597 -36.56 3.76 43.85
CA SER A 597 -35.16 3.34 43.82
C SER A 597 -34.94 1.86 44.20
N TRP A 598 -35.94 1.03 43.92
CA TRP A 598 -35.90 -0.41 44.10
C TRP A 598 -36.91 -1.11 43.18
N CYS A 599 -36.64 -2.38 42.87
CA CYS A 599 -37.52 -3.24 42.09
C CYS A 599 -37.36 -4.70 42.53
N ARG A 600 -38.43 -5.50 42.47
CA ARG A 600 -38.37 -6.96 42.59
C ARG A 600 -38.66 -7.60 41.25
N LEU A 601 -37.83 -8.57 40.89
CA LEU A 601 -37.97 -9.36 39.67
C LEU A 601 -38.12 -10.82 40.06
N THR A 602 -39.19 -11.45 39.59
CA THR A 602 -39.39 -12.90 39.71
C THR A 602 -39.10 -13.54 38.36
N ALA A 603 -38.09 -14.40 38.32
CA ALA A 603 -37.71 -15.12 37.12
C ALA A 603 -38.64 -16.33 36.92
N SER A 604 -39.45 -16.30 35.87
CA SER A 604 -40.03 -17.52 35.30
C SER A 604 -39.06 -18.05 34.23
N ASP A 605 -38.34 -19.12 34.59
CA ASP A 605 -37.56 -19.98 33.70
C ASP A 605 -36.28 -19.43 33.03
N SER A 606 -35.79 -18.23 33.40
CA SER A 606 -34.52 -17.68 32.88
C SER A 606 -33.56 -17.21 33.99
N LEU A 607 -32.32 -17.69 33.96
CA LEU A 607 -31.25 -17.27 34.87
C LEU A 607 -30.62 -15.96 34.38
N PHE A 608 -30.93 -14.85 35.03
CA PHE A 608 -30.25 -13.58 34.81
C PHE A 608 -28.88 -13.57 35.49
N SER A 609 -27.83 -13.17 34.78
CA SER A 609 -26.45 -13.07 35.30
C SER A 609 -26.03 -11.64 35.65
N LEU A 610 -26.59 -10.63 34.97
CA LEU A 610 -26.23 -9.23 35.15
C LEU A 610 -27.47 -8.34 35.15
N PHE A 611 -27.45 -7.29 35.97
CA PHE A 611 -28.49 -6.27 36.06
C PHE A 611 -27.92 -4.88 35.79
N ARG A 612 -28.70 -4.02 35.14
CA ARG A 612 -28.38 -2.61 34.90
C ARG A 612 -29.61 -1.76 35.20
N ILE A 613 -29.40 -0.62 35.87
CA ILE A 613 -30.44 0.39 36.06
C ILE A 613 -30.01 1.67 35.34
N SER A 614 -30.89 2.22 34.52
CA SER A 614 -30.73 3.55 33.91
C SER A 614 -31.72 4.52 34.51
N ARG A 615 -31.33 5.78 34.64
CA ARG A 615 -32.28 6.85 34.97
C ARG A 615 -33.07 7.22 33.72
N ILE A 616 -34.33 7.62 33.90
CA ILE A 616 -35.20 8.11 32.83
C ILE A 616 -35.76 9.45 33.31
N ILE A 617 -35.26 10.54 32.73
CA ILE A 617 -35.82 11.87 32.92
C ILE A 617 -36.88 12.05 31.83
N ARG A 618 -38.15 12.19 32.19
CA ARG A 618 -39.16 12.65 31.23
C ARG A 618 -38.87 14.13 30.97
N GLN A 619 -38.55 14.47 29.73
CA GLN A 619 -38.58 15.84 29.24
C GLN A 619 -40.00 16.42 29.37
#